data_AF-A0A1D7QXE7-F1
#
_entry.id   AF-A0A1D7QXE7-F1
#
_cell.length_a   1.000
_cell.length_b   1.000
_cell.length_c   1.000
_cell.angle_alpha   90.00
_cell.angle_beta   90.00
_cell.angle_gamma   90.00
#
_symmetry.space_group_name_H-M   'P 1'
#
loop_
_entity.id
_entity.type
_entity.pdbx_description
1 polymer ?
#
loop_
_entity_poly.entity_id
_entity_poly.type
_entity_poly.pdbx_seq_one_letter_code
_entity_poly.pdbx_strand_id
1 'polypeptide(L)'
;MQGYEWWPVHGFVHQDRVYWIHEQAFLIKQTGEDWQAWALICPDCRSSLHYQSFSDEIKCFTCNFQWTADEARNHLDLRPVKFIRQQLHILYKKKR
;
A
#
# COMPACT_ATOMS: atom_id res chain seq x y z
N MET A 1 -1.03 -18.72 10.55
CA MET A 1 -0.49 -17.61 9.74
C MET A 1 0.90 -17.96 9.22
N GLN A 2 1.03 -18.97 8.35
CA GLN A 2 2.33 -19.30 7.75
C GLN A 2 2.61 -18.37 6.56
N GLY A 3 3.81 -17.81 6.47
CA GLY A 3 4.27 -17.02 5.31
C GLY A 3 4.00 -15.51 5.36
N TYR A 4 3.57 -14.96 6.49
CA TYR A 4 3.51 -13.51 6.69
C TYR A 4 4.57 -13.06 7.69
N GLU A 5 5.19 -11.92 7.41
CA GLU A 5 6.21 -11.30 8.25
C GLU A 5 6.00 -9.78 8.29
N TRP A 6 6.40 -9.16 9.41
CA TRP A 6 6.37 -7.72 9.57
C TRP A 6 7.61 -7.14 8.93
N TRP A 7 7.43 -6.39 7.85
CA TRP A 7 8.54 -5.78 7.13
C TRP A 7 8.65 -4.30 7.46
N PRO A 8 9.87 -3.82 7.78
CA PRO A 8 10.10 -2.42 8.02
C PRO A 8 9.85 -1.60 6.75
N VAL A 9 9.13 -0.50 6.91
CA VAL A 9 9.07 0.55 5.91
C VAL A 9 10.30 1.42 6.12
N HIS A 10 11.15 1.50 5.09
CA HIS A 10 12.36 2.31 5.14
C HIS A 10 12.07 3.75 4.71
N GLY A 11 12.64 4.70 5.45
CA GLY A 11 12.45 6.13 5.24
C GLY A 11 11.49 6.76 6.25
N PHE A 12 11.47 8.09 6.27
CA PHE A 12 10.54 8.82 7.12
C PHE A 12 9.13 8.79 6.51
N VAL A 13 8.17 8.30 7.29
CA VAL A 13 6.75 8.32 6.91
C VAL A 13 6.16 9.61 7.45
N HIS A 14 6.17 10.66 6.62
CA HIS A 14 5.63 11.98 6.99
C HIS A 14 4.37 12.35 6.20
N GLN A 15 4.04 11.61 5.14
CA GLN A 15 2.96 11.94 4.20
C GLN A 15 2.47 10.68 3.48
N ASP A 16 1.34 10.81 2.79
CA ASP A 16 0.75 9.80 1.92
C ASP A 16 1.73 9.45 0.79
N ARG A 17 2.28 8.24 0.86
CA ARG A 17 3.37 7.83 -0.04
C ARG A 17 3.27 6.36 -0.41
N VAL A 18 3.84 6.06 -1.57
CA VAL A 18 4.06 4.69 -2.02
C VAL A 18 5.37 4.17 -1.46
N TYR A 19 5.31 3.01 -0.85
CA TYR A 19 6.47 2.27 -0.37
C TYR A 19 6.53 0.90 -1.03
N TRP A 20 7.75 0.45 -1.29
CA TRP A 20 8.01 -0.85 -1.91
C TRP A 20 8.58 -1.79 -0.87
N ILE A 21 7.96 -2.97 -0.74
CA ILE A 21 8.50 -4.09 0.02
C ILE A 21 8.73 -5.21 -1.00
N HIS A 22 10.00 -5.48 -1.30
CA HIS A 22 10.42 -6.28 -2.45
C HIS A 22 9.77 -5.75 -3.76
N GLU A 23 8.99 -6.58 -4.44
CA GLU A 23 8.34 -6.25 -5.72
C GLU A 23 6.91 -5.71 -5.56
N GLN A 24 6.42 -5.56 -4.32
CA GLN A 24 5.05 -5.11 -4.07
C GLN A 24 5.02 -3.68 -3.54
N ALA A 25 4.26 -2.84 -4.24
CA ALA A 25 3.98 -1.48 -3.82
C ALA A 25 2.80 -1.42 -2.84
N PHE A 26 2.91 -0.51 -1.88
CA PHE A 26 1.88 -0.20 -0.89
C PHE A 26 1.68 1.30 -0.85
N LEU A 27 0.42 1.75 -0.93
CA LEU A 27 0.07 3.13 -0.57
C LEU A 27 -0.10 3.16 0.94
N ILE A 28 0.66 4.01 1.62
CA ILE A 28 0.54 4.26 3.04
C ILE A 28 -0.06 5.64 3.23
N LYS A 29 -1.18 5.73 3.97
CA LYS A 29 -1.88 6.99 4.28
C LYS A 29 -2.07 7.08 5.80
N GLN A 30 -1.96 8.28 6.34
CA GLN A 30 -2.33 8.54 7.72
C GLN A 30 -3.81 8.94 7.78
N THR A 31 -4.59 8.25 8.61
CA THR A 31 -6.02 8.50 8.79
C THR A 31 -6.28 8.82 10.26
N GLY A 32 -6.26 10.10 10.62
CA GLY A 32 -6.29 10.54 12.01
C GLY A 32 -4.99 10.15 12.73
N GLU A 33 -5.11 9.41 13.83
CA GLU A 33 -3.95 8.90 14.59
C GLU A 33 -3.42 7.57 14.06
N ASP A 34 -4.18 6.91 13.20
CA ASP A 34 -3.85 5.59 12.66
C ASP A 34 -3.14 5.68 11.31
N TRP A 35 -2.35 4.65 11.03
CA TRP A 35 -1.74 4.43 9.73
C TRP A 35 -2.45 3.27 9.04
N GLN A 36 -2.60 3.36 7.72
CA GLN A 36 -3.19 2.31 6.89
C GLN A 36 -2.29 2.09 5.67
N ALA A 37 -2.20 0.83 5.24
CA ALA A 37 -1.43 0.46 4.06
C ALA A 37 -2.28 -0.39 3.11
N TRP A 38 -2.44 0.03 1.85
CA TRP A 38 -3.15 -0.75 0.83
C TRP A 38 -2.17 -1.32 -0.17
N ALA A 39 -2.31 -2.61 -0.48
CA ALA A 39 -1.54 -3.24 -1.56
C ALA A 39 -1.96 -2.65 -2.91
N LEU A 40 -0.99 -2.11 -3.66
CA LEU A 40 -1.21 -1.54 -4.99
C LEU A 40 -1.17 -2.63 -6.06
N ILE A 41 -2.15 -3.55 -5.99
CA ILE A 41 -2.35 -4.63 -6.95
C ILE A 41 -3.77 -4.50 -7.50
N CYS A 42 -3.90 -4.41 -8.83
CA CYS A 42 -5.19 -4.32 -9.49
C CYS A 42 -6.01 -5.60 -9.21
N PRO A 43 -7.24 -5.49 -8.69
CA PRO A 43 -8.07 -6.67 -8.44
C PRO A 43 -8.45 -7.37 -9.75
N ASP A 44 -8.62 -6.63 -10.85
CA ASP A 44 -9.10 -7.18 -12.13
C ASP A 44 -8.00 -7.92 -12.89
N CYS A 45 -6.83 -7.30 -13.08
CA CYS A 45 -5.76 -7.85 -13.93
C CYS A 45 -4.50 -8.25 -13.17
N ARG A 46 -4.46 -8.05 -11.85
CA ARG A 46 -3.33 -8.40 -10.96
C ARG A 46 -2.01 -7.67 -11.25
N SER A 47 -2.00 -6.73 -12.19
CA SER A 47 -0.87 -5.81 -12.42
C SER A 47 -0.69 -4.82 -11.27
N SER A 48 0.51 -4.23 -11.18
CA SER A 48 0.79 -3.16 -10.24
C SER A 48 -0.07 -1.92 -10.52
N LEU A 49 -0.59 -1.32 -9.45
CA LEU A 49 -1.26 -0.03 -9.50
C LEU A 49 -0.27 1.10 -9.23
N HIS A 50 -0.54 2.26 -9.80
CA HIS A 50 0.30 3.44 -9.69
C HIS A 50 -0.48 4.56 -9.04
N TYR A 51 0.05 5.12 -7.95
CA TYR A 51 -0.52 6.29 -7.29
C TYR A 51 0.04 7.56 -7.91
N GLN A 52 -0.85 8.48 -8.29
CA GLN A 52 -0.57 9.78 -8.88
C GLN A 52 -0.87 10.87 -7.84
N SER A 53 0.15 11.26 -7.08
CA SER A 53 -0.02 12.15 -5.92
C SER A 53 -0.54 13.55 -6.26
N PHE A 54 -0.39 14.02 -7.50
CA PHE A 54 -0.88 15.34 -7.92
C PHE A 54 -2.40 15.37 -8.15
N SER A 55 -3.01 14.22 -8.48
CA SER A 55 -4.45 14.08 -8.70
C SER A 55 -5.13 13.25 -7.61
N ASP A 56 -4.37 12.70 -6.65
CA ASP A 56 -4.85 11.75 -5.63
C ASP A 56 -5.56 10.53 -6.25
N GLU A 57 -5.00 10.01 -7.35
CA GLU A 57 -5.58 8.91 -8.14
C GLU A 57 -4.71 7.65 -8.11
N ILE A 58 -5.36 6.50 -8.19
CA ILE A 58 -4.73 5.19 -8.35
C ILE A 58 -5.13 4.62 -9.70
N LYS A 59 -4.13 4.37 -10.55
CA LYS A 59 -4.32 3.93 -11.93
C LYS A 59 -3.70 2.57 -12.20
N CYS A 60 -4.42 1.73 -12.93
CA CYS A 60 -3.87 0.55 -13.57
C CYS A 60 -3.55 0.86 -15.04
N PHE A 61 -2.28 0.85 -15.43
CA PHE A 61 -1.91 1.06 -16.83
C PHE A 61 -2.14 -0.17 -17.73
N THR A 62 -2.48 -1.34 -17.16
CA THR A 62 -2.75 -2.56 -17.94
C THR A 62 -4.20 -2.64 -18.41
N CYS A 63 -5.18 -2.48 -17.51
CA CYS A 63 -6.61 -2.51 -17.86
C CYS A 63 -7.24 -1.12 -17.96
N ASN A 64 -6.43 -0.05 -17.83
CA ASN A 64 -6.84 1.35 -17.87
C ASN A 64 -7.90 1.75 -16.82
N PHE A 65 -8.01 0.96 -15.75
CA PHE A 65 -8.87 1.26 -14.61
C PHE A 65 -8.30 2.43 -13.77
N GLN A 66 -9.16 3.26 -13.20
CA GLN A 66 -8.79 4.40 -12.36
C GLN A 66 -9.77 4.62 -11.20
N TRP A 67 -9.23 4.78 -9.98
CA TRP A 67 -9.96 5.21 -8.78
C TRP A 67 -9.32 6.48 -8.24
N THR A 68 -10.07 7.28 -7.48
CA THR A 68 -9.48 8.16 -6.48
C THR A 68 -8.85 7.33 -5.35
N ALA A 69 -7.89 7.89 -4.60
CA ALA A 69 -7.27 7.19 -3.47
C ALA A 69 -8.29 6.80 -2.38
N ASP A 70 -9.35 7.60 -2.22
CA ASP A 70 -10.43 7.32 -1.27
C ASP A 70 -11.35 6.19 -1.74
N GLU A 71 -11.72 6.15 -3.02
CA GLU A 71 -12.47 5.01 -3.58
C GLU A 71 -11.67 3.72 -3.48
N ALA A 72 -10.38 3.78 -3.78
CA ALA A 72 -9.50 2.63 -3.75
C ALA A 72 -9.43 1.94 -2.37
N ARG A 73 -9.73 2.65 -1.26
CA ARG A 73 -9.79 2.06 0.08
C ARG A 73 -10.79 0.91 0.18
N ASN A 74 -11.84 0.94 -0.64
CA ASN A 74 -12.89 -0.09 -0.68
C ASN A 74 -12.57 -1.24 -1.66
N HIS A 75 -11.58 -1.06 -2.53
CA HIS A 75 -11.23 -2.01 -3.59
C HIS A 75 -9.90 -2.73 -3.38
N LEU A 76 -9.00 -2.14 -2.59
CA LEU A 76 -7.65 -2.67 -2.37
C LEU A 76 -7.53 -3.46 -1.06
N ASP A 77 -6.63 -4.44 -1.06
CA ASP A 77 -6.32 -5.25 0.11
C ASP A 77 -5.61 -4.42 1.18
N LEU A 78 -6.31 -4.13 2.27
CA LEU A 78 -5.77 -3.44 3.44
C LEU A 78 -4.82 -4.36 4.20
N ARG A 79 -3.59 -3.89 4.39
CA ARG A 79 -2.57 -4.55 5.21
C ARG A 79 -2.51 -3.93 6.60
N PRO A 80 -2.48 -4.78 7.64
CA PRO A 80 -2.15 -4.32 8.98
C PRO A 80 -0.80 -3.60 8.99
N VAL A 81 -0.75 -2.50 9.75
CA VAL A 81 0.48 -1.77 10.05
C VAL A 81 0.69 -1.68 11.55
N LYS A 82 1.94 -1.56 11.98
CA LYS A 82 2.27 -1.30 13.39
C LYS A 82 3.61 -0.59 13.50
N PHE A 83 3.84 0.07 14.63
CA PHE A 83 5.15 0.61 14.96
C PHE A 83 5.94 -0.38 15.80
N ILE A 84 7.21 -0.58 15.45
CA ILE A 84 8.20 -1.29 16.27
C ILE A 84 9.37 -0.33 16.41
N ARG A 85 9.69 0.09 17.64
CA ARG A 85 10.81 1.03 17.92
C ARG A 85 10.76 2.29 17.04
N GLN A 86 9.60 2.94 16.95
CA GLN A 86 9.34 4.15 16.13
C GLN A 86 9.44 3.94 14.61
N GLN A 87 9.57 2.71 14.13
CA GLN A 87 9.55 2.40 12.71
C GLN A 87 8.25 1.71 12.31
N LEU A 88 7.60 2.23 11.26
CA LEU A 88 6.39 1.64 10.68
C LEU A 88 6.74 0.29 10.02
N HIS A 89 5.94 -0.73 10.28
CA HIS A 89 6.03 -2.04 9.66
C HIS A 89 4.69 -2.41 9.02
N ILE A 90 4.73 -3.02 7.84
CA ILE A 90 3.55 -3.56 7.15
C ILE A 90 3.60 -5.09 7.24
N LEU A 91 2.45 -5.72 7.46
CA LEU A 91 2.33 -7.16 7.35
C LEU A 91 2.38 -7.58 5.87
N TYR A 92 3.48 -8.20 5.46
CA TYR A 92 3.73 -8.63 4.10
C TYR A 92 3.73 -10.15 3.99
N LYS A 93 3.18 -10.68 2.89
CA LYS A 93 3.22 -12.11 2.59
C LYS A 93 4.49 -12.41 1.82
N LYS A 94 5.41 -13.16 2.43
CA LYS A 94 6.61 -13.65 1.77
C LYS A 94 6.20 -14.58 0.62
N LYS A 95 6.54 -14.21 -0.62
CA LYS A 95 6.51 -15.17 -1.72
C LYS A 95 7.63 -16.20 -1.45
N ARG A 96 7.28 -17.48 -1.51
CA ARG A 96 8.25 -18.58 -1.42
C ARG A 96 9.12 -18.62 -2.66
#